data_AF-A0A1M3C8G2-F1
#
_entry.id   AF-A0A1M3C8G2-F1
#
_cell.length_a   1.000
_cell.length_b   1.000
_cell.length_c   1.000
_cell.angle_alpha   90.00
_cell.angle_beta   90.00
_cell.angle_gamma   90.00
#
_symmetry.space_group_name_H-M   'P 1'
#
loop_
_entity.id
_entity.type
_entity.pdbx_description
1 polymer ?
#
loop_
_entity_poly.entity_id
_entity_poly.type
_entity_poly.pdbx_seq_one_letter_code
_entity_poly.pdbx_strand_id
1 'polypeptide(L)'
;MKADPLWAGLDAVKSGRIHATPGLPFGWIDSPPGINRLIGVAWLEHTLYPEGFPAALEEEVRRFFKLFYQVDLSDEQLEALLGKASAK
;
A
#
# COMPACT_ATOMS: atom_id res chain seq x y z
N MET A 1 -5.80 -12.00 -13.41
CA MET A 1 -6.87 -11.95 -12.39
C MET A 1 -8.06 -11.10 -12.81
N LYS A 2 -7.95 -9.76 -12.99
CA LYS A 2 -9.11 -8.89 -13.30
C LYS A 2 -9.90 -9.29 -14.56
N ALA A 3 -9.22 -9.73 -15.62
CA ALA A 3 -9.84 -10.13 -16.89
C ALA A 3 -9.97 -11.66 -17.06
N ASP A 4 -9.60 -12.43 -16.04
CA ASP A 4 -9.59 -13.89 -16.12
C ASP A 4 -10.97 -14.43 -15.70
N PRO A 5 -11.71 -15.13 -16.58
CA PRO A 5 -13.05 -15.63 -16.30
C PRO A 5 -13.13 -16.52 -15.05
N LEU A 6 -12.03 -17.20 -14.70
CA LEU A 6 -11.96 -18.05 -13.51
C LEU A 6 -12.24 -17.25 -12.21
N TRP A 7 -11.86 -15.98 -12.19
CA TRP A 7 -11.96 -15.12 -11.00
C TRP A 7 -13.17 -14.19 -11.01
N ALA A 8 -13.90 -14.11 -12.14
CA ALA A 8 -15.02 -13.17 -12.31
C ALA A 8 -16.17 -13.35 -11.30
N GLY A 9 -16.28 -14.54 -10.70
CA GLY A 9 -17.28 -14.84 -9.68
C GLY A 9 -17.02 -14.19 -8.31
N LEU A 10 -15.79 -13.73 -8.01
CA LEU A 10 -15.43 -13.22 -6.69
C LEU A 10 -15.87 -11.77 -6.48
N ASP A 11 -16.39 -11.45 -5.29
CA ASP A 11 -16.85 -10.11 -4.96
C ASP A 11 -15.72 -9.07 -4.97
N ALA A 12 -14.51 -9.45 -4.56
CA ALA A 12 -13.34 -8.56 -4.66
C ALA A 12 -13.03 -8.15 -6.10
N VAL A 13 -13.25 -9.06 -7.07
CA VAL A 13 -13.06 -8.79 -8.50
C VAL A 13 -14.19 -7.91 -9.02
N LYS A 14 -15.44 -8.24 -8.69
CA LYS A 14 -16.62 -7.46 -9.11
C LYS A 14 -16.62 -6.04 -8.55
N SER A 15 -16.20 -5.87 -7.29
CA SER A 15 -16.11 -4.56 -6.62
C SER A 15 -14.79 -3.82 -6.87
N GLY A 16 -13.88 -4.39 -7.66
CA GLY A 16 -12.59 -3.76 -7.96
C GLY A 16 -11.61 -3.69 -6.80
N ARG A 17 -11.92 -4.30 -5.65
CA ARG A 17 -11.10 -4.35 -4.43
C ARG A 17 -9.97 -5.37 -4.53
N ILE A 18 -9.07 -5.10 -5.46
CA ILE A 18 -7.86 -5.89 -5.74
C ILE A 18 -6.67 -4.96 -5.56
N HIS A 19 -5.87 -5.24 -4.55
CA HIS A 19 -4.76 -4.40 -4.14
C HIS A 19 -3.44 -5.16 -4.30
N ALA A 20 -2.46 -4.49 -4.90
CA ALA A 20 -1.07 -4.94 -4.89
C ALA A 20 -0.34 -4.10 -3.86
N THR A 21 0.34 -4.77 -2.93
CA THR A 21 1.11 -4.08 -1.89
C THR A 21 2.31 -3.36 -2.50
N PRO A 22 2.72 -2.21 -1.96
CA PRO A 22 3.99 -1.60 -2.33
C PRO A 22 5.17 -2.56 -2.08
N GLY A 23 6.13 -2.54 -3.00
CA GLY A 23 7.25 -3.49 -3.01
C GLY A 23 8.62 -2.85 -2.84
N LEU A 24 8.69 -1.52 -2.74
CA LEU A 24 9.95 -0.77 -2.75
C LEU A 24 10.25 -0.11 -1.39
N PRO A 25 11.52 -0.06 -0.97
CA PRO A 25 12.67 -0.80 -1.54
C PRO A 25 12.63 -2.31 -1.23
N PHE A 26 11.77 -2.73 -0.29
CA PHE A 26 11.48 -4.11 0.07
C PHE A 26 9.97 -4.27 0.29
N GLY A 27 9.45 -5.50 0.21
CA GLY A 27 8.02 -5.79 0.39
C GLY A 27 7.46 -5.28 1.72
N TRP A 28 6.30 -4.64 1.68
CA TRP A 28 5.68 -4.05 2.88
C TRP A 28 4.94 -5.07 3.75
N ILE A 29 4.51 -6.20 3.19
CA ILE A 29 3.78 -7.23 3.95
C ILE A 29 4.56 -8.53 4.01
N ASP A 30 5.08 -8.97 2.87
CA ASP A 30 5.57 -10.33 2.69
C ASP A 30 7.05 -10.50 3.04
N SER A 31 7.93 -10.30 2.04
CA SER A 31 9.32 -10.75 2.02
C SER A 31 10.26 -9.64 1.51
N PRO A 32 11.45 -9.51 2.13
CA PRO A 32 11.88 -10.19 3.35
C PRO A 32 11.06 -9.75 4.58
N PRO A 33 10.90 -10.62 5.60
CA PRO A 33 10.37 -10.19 6.89
C PRO A 33 11.24 -9.07 7.45
N GLY A 34 10.64 -7.94 7.83
CA GLY A 34 11.42 -6.81 8.31
C GLY A 34 10.58 -5.62 8.73
N ILE A 35 11.28 -4.51 8.97
CA ILE A 35 10.71 -3.27 9.49
C ILE A 35 9.61 -2.67 8.59
N ASN A 36 9.63 -3.00 7.29
CA ASN A 36 8.62 -2.57 6.32
C ASN A 36 7.20 -3.06 6.67
N ARG A 37 7.07 -4.10 7.50
CA ARG A 37 5.76 -4.51 8.04
C ARG A 37 5.07 -3.43 8.86
N LEU A 38 5.82 -2.51 9.48
CA LEU A 38 5.22 -1.37 10.18
C LEU A 38 4.41 -0.48 9.23
N ILE A 39 4.98 -0.12 8.07
CA ILE A 39 4.21 0.66 7.07
C ILE A 39 3.24 -0.20 6.28
N GLY A 40 3.47 -1.50 6.22
CA GLY A 40 2.49 -2.46 5.71
C GLY A 40 1.19 -2.43 6.51
N VAL A 41 1.25 -2.28 7.85
CA VAL A 41 0.04 -2.14 8.69
C VAL A 41 -0.70 -0.84 8.38
N ALA A 42 0.01 0.30 8.35
CA ALA A 42 -0.58 1.59 7.94
C ALA A 42 -1.27 1.51 6.56
N TRP A 43 -0.60 0.88 5.59
CA TRP A 43 -1.17 0.67 4.26
C TRP A 43 -2.41 -0.23 4.29
N LEU A 44 -2.42 -1.29 5.09
CA LEU A 44 -3.59 -2.17 5.26
C LEU A 44 -4.76 -1.45 5.93
N GLU A 45 -4.51 -0.65 6.98
CA GLU A 45 -5.53 0.14 7.66
C GLU A 45 -6.22 1.10 6.68
N HIS A 46 -5.42 1.86 5.93
CA HIS A 46 -5.91 2.79 4.90
C HIS A 46 -6.69 2.06 3.79
N THR A 47 -6.20 0.91 3.33
CA THR A 47 -6.78 0.18 2.19
C THR A 47 -8.05 -0.59 2.56
N LEU A 48 -8.09 -1.20 3.76
CA LEU A 48 -9.17 -2.11 4.16
C LEU A 48 -10.22 -1.45 5.06
N TYR A 49 -9.83 -0.42 5.81
CA TYR A 49 -10.67 0.24 6.81
C TYR A 49 -10.57 1.78 6.76
N PRO A 50 -10.75 2.42 5.59
CA PRO A 50 -10.57 3.87 5.44
C PRO A 50 -11.45 4.71 6.38
N GLU A 51 -12.64 4.22 6.72
CA GLU A 51 -13.55 4.88 7.68
C GLU A 51 -13.12 4.73 9.14
N GLY A 52 -12.41 3.64 9.47
CA GLY A 52 -11.94 3.36 10.83
C GLY A 52 -10.59 4.02 11.15
N PHE A 53 -9.80 4.29 10.12
CA PHE A 53 -8.44 4.81 10.22
C PHE A 53 -8.21 5.93 9.20
N PRO A 54 -8.68 7.16 9.49
CA PRO A 54 -8.53 8.31 8.58
C PRO A 54 -7.10 8.87 8.55
N ALA A 55 -6.11 8.13 9.03
CA ALA A 55 -4.72 8.57 9.08
C ALA A 55 -4.18 8.84 7.67
N ALA A 56 -3.39 9.89 7.54
CA ALA A 56 -2.75 10.26 6.28
C ALA A 56 -1.59 9.29 5.98
N LEU A 57 -1.89 8.22 5.25
CA LEU A 57 -0.91 7.20 4.81
C LEU A 57 0.34 7.84 4.20
N GLU A 58 0.16 8.91 3.40
CA GLU A 58 1.24 9.68 2.80
C GLU A 58 2.26 10.19 3.82
N GLU A 59 1.78 10.76 4.93
CA GLU A 59 2.66 11.26 5.98
C GLU A 59 3.38 10.12 6.72
N GLU A 60 2.70 9.00 6.93
CA GLU A 60 3.30 7.81 7.56
C GLU A 60 4.43 7.25 6.72
N VAL A 61 4.24 7.17 5.41
CA VAL A 61 5.28 6.74 4.47
C VAL A 61 6.46 7.71 4.48
N ARG A 62 6.22 9.02 4.43
CA ARG A 62 7.31 10.02 4.54
C ARG A 62 8.07 9.90 5.85
N ARG A 63 7.35 9.78 6.98
CA ARG A 63 7.97 9.61 8.30
C ARG A 63 8.82 8.35 8.36
N PHE A 64 8.32 7.24 7.84
CA PHE A 64 9.05 5.98 7.83
C PHE A 64 10.30 6.04 6.96
N PHE A 65 10.20 6.51 5.71
CA PHE A 65 11.35 6.61 4.81
C PHE A 65 12.41 7.54 5.36
N LYS A 66 12.01 8.65 5.99
CA LYS A 66 12.94 9.54 6.68
C LYS A 66 13.63 8.86 7.85
N LEU A 67 12.87 8.18 8.71
CA LEU A 67 13.42 7.58 9.94
C LEU A 67 14.32 6.37 9.65
N PHE A 68 13.87 5.43 8.82
CA PHE A 68 14.54 4.14 8.65
C PHE A 68 15.49 4.12 7.45
N TYR A 69 15.25 4.93 6.44
CA TYR A 69 16.09 4.99 5.24
C TYR A 69 16.84 6.32 5.06
N GLN A 70 16.59 7.31 5.93
CA GLN A 70 17.21 8.63 5.83
C GLN A 70 16.93 9.29 4.47
N VAL A 71 15.73 9.03 3.90
CA VAL A 71 15.28 9.59 2.63
C VAL A 71 14.13 10.57 2.87
N ASP A 72 14.32 11.82 2.47
CA ASP A 72 13.23 12.77 2.30
C ASP A 72 12.58 12.55 0.93
N LEU A 73 11.40 11.93 0.91
CA LEU A 73 10.67 11.64 -0.33
C LEU A 73 10.14 12.92 -0.97
N SER A 74 10.35 13.07 -2.27
CA SER A 74 9.57 14.01 -3.09
C SER A 74 8.13 13.50 -3.29
N ASP A 75 7.25 14.38 -3.75
CA ASP A 75 5.86 14.02 -4.04
C ASP A 75 5.78 12.97 -5.15
N GLU A 76 6.62 13.09 -6.18
CA GLU A 76 6.70 12.12 -7.28
C GLU A 76 7.18 10.74 -6.80
N GLN A 77 8.14 10.71 -5.86
CA GLN A 77 8.62 9.46 -5.28
C GLN A 77 7.55 8.80 -4.41
N LEU A 78 6.81 9.60 -3.63
CA LEU A 78 5.71 9.09 -2.82
C LEU A 78 4.60 8.48 -3.69
N GLU A 79 4.18 9.20 -4.73
CA GLU A 79 3.21 8.73 -5.73
C GLU A 79 3.68 7.44 -6.40
N ALA A 80 4.96 7.35 -6.76
CA ALA A 80 5.53 6.15 -7.35
C ALA A 80 5.54 4.95 -6.39
N LEU A 81 5.80 5.17 -5.10
CA LEU A 81 5.79 4.13 -4.06
C LEU A 81 4.40 3.58 -3.79
N LEU A 82 3.41 4.47 -3.65
CA LEU A 82 2.02 4.10 -3.38
C LEU A 82 1.32 3.55 -4.62
N GLY A 83 1.79 3.95 -5.81
CA GLY A 83 1.19 3.61 -7.08
C GLY A 83 -0.26 4.06 -7.18
N LYS A 84 -0.95 3.65 -8.25
CA LYS A 84 -2.41 3.83 -8.38
C LYS A 84 -3.21 2.92 -7.41
N ALA A 85 -2.56 2.18 -6.52
CA ALA A 85 -3.23 1.28 -5.57
C ALA A 85 -3.92 2.03 -4.42
N SER A 86 -3.53 3.29 -4.17
CA SER A 86 -4.22 4.20 -3.26
C SER A 86 -5.45 4.90 -3.90
N ALA A 87 -5.79 4.59 -5.16
CA ALA A 87 -6.84 5.27 -5.90
C ALA A 87 -7.99 4.32 -6.29
N LYS A 88 -8.91 4.08 -5.35
CA LYS A 88 -10.34 4.43 -5.48
C LYS A 88 -11.14 4.00 -4.25
#